data_AF-A0A959ATA4-F1
#
_entry.id   AF-A0A959ATA4-F1
#
_cell.length_a   1.000
_cell.length_b   1.000
_cell.length_c   1.000
_cell.angle_alpha   90.00
_cell.angle_beta   90.00
_cell.angle_gamma   90.00
#
_symmetry.space_group_name_H-M   'P 1'
#
loop_
_entity.id
_entity.type
_entity.pdbx_description
1 polymer ?
#
loop_
_entity_poly.entity_id
_entity_poly.type
_entity_poly.pdbx_seq_one_letter_code
_entity_poly.pdbx_strand_id
1 'polypeptide(L)'
;MRSSLVILSFFTLALWGCSGNTSSNGSDGATSGDSTAVEAEKQPTRPAMLNRKNRVPFEKKLEKGPIRFHLSSPNMLEENTLVVGASGFETRNDTFQLIVEGLVREASIADLDADGFPEVYAFAQSTGEDSTAYVYGFSSFSNRSYGQVGVTGLEAFPEMAKGFNGHDRFFLEGSVLKRSFPIFEQGKDSGKRKVITYGLRQGEASFILEPVSSEVVE
;
A
#
# COMPACT_ATOMS: atom_id res chain seq x y z
N MET A 1 3.18 -31.20 -40.09
CA MET A 1 2.19 -32.29 -40.09
C MET A 1 2.13 -32.91 -38.70
N ARG A 2 0.93 -33.32 -38.25
CA ARG A 2 0.45 -33.64 -36.88
C ARG A 2 -0.12 -32.40 -36.16
N SER A 3 -1.40 -32.01 -36.26
CA SER A 3 -2.74 -32.65 -36.19
C SER A 3 -3.31 -32.79 -34.76
N SER A 4 -4.37 -31.99 -34.52
CA SER A 4 -5.53 -32.13 -33.59
C SER A 4 -5.26 -32.17 -32.07
N LEU A 5 -6.04 -31.55 -31.18
CA LEU A 5 -7.50 -31.54 -31.06
C LEU A 5 -7.97 -30.37 -30.15
N VAL A 6 -9.05 -29.67 -30.53
CA VAL A 6 -9.73 -28.61 -29.75
C VAL A 6 -10.88 -29.25 -28.96
N ILE A 7 -10.99 -28.95 -27.66
CA ILE A 7 -12.18 -29.29 -26.84
C ILE A 7 -12.80 -27.99 -26.33
N LEU A 8 -13.98 -27.69 -26.88
CA LEU A 8 -14.89 -26.62 -26.50
C LEU A 8 -15.92 -27.21 -25.53
N SER A 9 -16.01 -26.70 -24.30
CA SER A 9 -17.06 -27.13 -23.36
C SER A 9 -17.89 -25.94 -22.93
N PHE A 10 -19.14 -25.93 -23.39
CA PHE A 10 -20.21 -25.02 -23.02
C PHE A 10 -20.66 -25.28 -21.58
N PHE A 11 -20.76 -24.23 -20.76
CA PHE A 11 -21.50 -24.27 -19.50
C PHE A 11 -22.66 -23.29 -19.57
N THR A 12 -23.87 -23.83 -19.49
CA THR A 12 -25.16 -23.17 -19.65
C THR A 12 -25.56 -22.38 -18.40
N LEU A 13 -26.11 -21.19 -18.65
CA LEU A 13 -26.66 -20.23 -17.71
C LEU A 13 -28.11 -20.61 -17.34
N ALA A 14 -28.47 -20.60 -16.06
CA ALA A 14 -29.86 -20.68 -15.60
C ALA A 14 -30.23 -19.40 -14.84
N LEU A 15 -31.19 -18.63 -15.38
CA LEU A 15 -31.81 -17.47 -14.77
C LEU A 15 -33.07 -17.92 -14.02
N TRP A 16 -33.21 -17.50 -12.77
CA TRP A 16 -34.48 -17.52 -12.05
C TRP A 16 -34.96 -16.09 -11.84
N GLY A 17 -36.04 -15.75 -12.53
CA GLY A 17 -36.82 -14.54 -12.27
C GLY A 17 -37.99 -14.88 -11.35
N CYS A 18 -38.25 -14.01 -10.37
CA CYS A 18 -39.55 -13.95 -9.71
C CYS A 18 -40.25 -12.67 -10.16
N SER A 19 -41.47 -12.86 -10.62
CA SER A 19 -42.42 -11.88 -11.13
C SER A 19 -43.51 -11.63 -10.09
N GLY A 20 -44.11 -10.43 -10.11
CA GLY A 20 -45.47 -10.24 -9.62
C GLY A 20 -45.63 -9.37 -8.37
N ASN A 21 -45.86 -8.08 -8.61
CA ASN A 21 -46.40 -7.11 -7.67
C ASN A 21 -47.94 -7.10 -7.82
N THR A 22 -48.73 -7.21 -6.74
CA THR A 22 -50.14 -6.79 -6.78
C THR A 22 -50.55 -6.21 -5.44
N SER A 23 -50.91 -4.92 -5.50
CA SER A 23 -51.49 -4.12 -4.44
C SER A 23 -52.96 -4.46 -4.22
N SER A 24 -53.45 -4.32 -2.99
CA SER A 24 -54.83 -3.90 -2.75
C SER A 24 -54.86 -2.95 -1.55
N ASN A 25 -55.66 -1.90 -1.70
CA ASN A 25 -55.78 -0.74 -0.83
C ASN A 25 -57.27 -0.62 -0.45
N GLY A 26 -57.57 -0.15 0.76
CA GLY A 26 -58.92 0.13 1.27
C GLY A 26 -59.21 -0.62 2.58
N SER A 27 -59.84 -0.06 3.60
CA SER A 27 -60.51 1.23 3.79
C SER A 27 -60.72 1.49 5.29
N ASP A 28 -61.13 2.73 5.60
CA ASP A 28 -61.88 3.17 6.79
C ASP A 28 -61.12 3.64 8.04
N GLY A 29 -61.59 4.78 8.55
CA GLY A 29 -60.96 5.57 9.59
C GLY A 29 -61.71 5.64 10.92
N ALA A 30 -61.38 6.71 11.65
CA ALA A 30 -61.92 7.20 12.93
C ALA A 30 -61.11 6.84 14.20
N THR A 31 -60.31 7.85 14.61
CA THR A 31 -60.07 8.41 15.95
C THR A 31 -60.39 7.57 17.20
N SER A 32 -59.38 7.35 18.04
CA SER A 32 -59.42 7.47 19.52
C SER A 32 -58.06 7.04 20.09
N GLY A 33 -57.46 7.86 20.96
CA GLY A 33 -56.15 7.60 21.55
C GLY A 33 -56.14 6.51 22.63
N ASP A 34 -54.97 5.97 22.91
CA ASP A 34 -54.38 5.87 24.26
C ASP A 34 -52.91 5.38 24.14
N SER A 35 -52.10 5.77 25.11
CA SER A 35 -50.66 5.56 25.18
C SER A 35 -50.29 4.11 25.50
N THR A 36 -49.26 3.59 24.86
CA THR A 36 -48.33 2.64 25.49
C THR A 36 -46.99 2.75 24.77
N ALA A 37 -46.03 3.43 25.40
CA ALA A 37 -44.65 3.48 24.96
C ALA A 37 -44.01 2.11 25.21
N VAL A 38 -43.71 1.37 24.14
CA VAL A 38 -42.78 0.25 24.19
C VAL A 38 -41.39 0.78 23.85
N GLU A 39 -40.54 0.71 24.87
CA GLU A 39 -39.14 1.08 24.92
C GLU A 39 -38.33 0.28 23.88
N ALA A 40 -37.87 0.96 22.83
CA ALA A 40 -36.97 0.37 21.84
C ALA A 40 -35.54 0.42 22.39
N GLU A 41 -35.03 -0.76 22.70
CA GLU A 41 -33.66 -1.03 23.12
C GLU A 41 -32.67 -0.46 22.08
N LYS A 42 -31.92 0.56 22.49
CA LYS A 42 -30.92 1.25 21.67
C LYS A 42 -29.71 0.33 21.46
N GLN A 43 -29.62 -0.32 20.29
CA GLN A 43 -28.38 -0.99 19.87
C GLN A 43 -27.19 -0.01 19.97
N PRO A 44 -26.04 -0.44 20.53
CA PRO A 44 -24.88 0.42 20.65
C PRO A 44 -24.33 0.74 19.26
N THR A 45 -24.29 2.02 18.93
CA THR A 45 -23.64 2.54 17.72
C THR A 45 -22.16 2.15 17.75
N ARG A 46 -21.78 1.24 16.86
CA ARG A 46 -20.39 1.04 16.42
C ARG A 46 -19.80 2.41 16.09
N PRO A 47 -18.65 2.83 16.65
CA PRO A 47 -18.15 4.18 16.43
C PRO A 47 -17.73 4.34 14.97
N ALA A 48 -18.64 4.87 14.16
CA ALA A 48 -18.34 5.35 12.83
C ALA A 48 -17.66 6.73 12.94
N MET A 49 -16.59 6.90 12.15
CA MET A 49 -16.08 8.20 11.73
C MET A 49 -15.36 9.06 12.78
N LEU A 50 -14.22 8.59 13.30
CA LEU A 50 -13.15 9.51 13.70
C LEU A 50 -12.46 10.08 12.44
N ASN A 51 -13.07 11.12 11.90
CA ASN A 51 -12.47 12.25 11.17
C ASN A 51 -11.78 11.98 9.80
N ARG A 52 -12.58 11.86 8.73
CA ARG A 52 -12.15 11.96 7.31
C ARG A 52 -11.77 13.39 6.86
N LYS A 53 -11.92 14.42 7.71
CA LYS A 53 -12.03 15.81 7.25
C LYS A 53 -10.71 16.51 6.90
N ASN A 54 -9.54 15.98 7.28
CA ASN A 54 -8.23 16.63 7.05
C ASN A 54 -7.14 15.68 6.50
N ARG A 55 -7.50 14.65 5.73
CA ARG A 55 -6.47 13.79 5.09
C ARG A 55 -6.19 14.29 3.69
N VAL A 56 -4.94 14.63 3.44
CA VAL A 56 -4.45 15.07 2.14
C VAL A 56 -4.11 13.80 1.36
N PRO A 57 -4.83 13.48 0.26
CA PRO A 57 -4.43 12.43 -0.64
C PRO A 57 -2.99 12.67 -1.11
N PHE A 58 -2.25 11.60 -1.29
CA PHE A 58 -0.92 11.66 -1.89
C PHE A 58 -1.05 11.50 -3.41
N GLU A 59 -0.37 12.36 -4.16
CA GLU A 59 -0.16 12.19 -5.61
C GLU A 59 1.26 12.65 -5.93
N LYS A 60 2.02 11.85 -6.69
CA LYS A 60 3.34 12.24 -7.20
C LYS A 60 3.58 11.68 -8.59
N LYS A 61 4.15 12.52 -9.45
CA LYS A 61 4.59 12.16 -10.81
C LYS A 61 6.11 12.23 -10.85
N LEU A 62 6.73 11.19 -11.38
CA LEU A 62 8.19 11.03 -11.43
C LEU A 62 8.57 10.56 -12.84
N GLU A 63 9.76 10.93 -13.31
CA GLU A 63 10.21 10.57 -14.64
C GLU A 63 11.74 10.38 -14.71
N LYS A 64 12.18 9.45 -15.56
CA LYS A 64 13.58 9.23 -15.95
C LYS A 64 13.60 8.86 -17.42
N GLY A 65 14.15 9.77 -18.25
CA GLY A 65 14.12 9.60 -19.70
C GLY A 65 12.68 9.46 -20.23
N PRO A 66 12.33 8.39 -20.99
CA PRO A 66 11.00 8.22 -21.55
C PRO A 66 9.97 7.66 -20.55
N ILE A 67 10.42 7.14 -19.41
CA ILE A 67 9.57 6.46 -18.43
C ILE A 67 8.99 7.49 -17.46
N ARG A 68 7.67 7.44 -17.28
CA ARG A 68 6.92 8.26 -16.33
C ARG A 68 6.14 7.36 -15.38
N PHE A 69 6.25 7.61 -14.08
CA PHE A 69 5.46 6.99 -13.04
C PHE A 69 4.46 7.98 -12.46
N HIS A 70 3.28 7.48 -12.10
CA HIS A 70 2.26 8.20 -11.38
C HIS A 70 1.82 7.39 -10.16
N LEU A 71 2.08 7.93 -8.99
CA LEU A 71 1.77 7.30 -7.70
C LEU A 71 0.68 8.10 -7.04
N SER A 72 -0.36 7.42 -6.56
CA SER A 72 -1.45 8.05 -5.81
C SER A 72 -1.92 7.18 -4.66
N SER A 73 -2.33 7.82 -3.57
CA SER A 73 -2.93 7.16 -2.41
C SER A 73 -4.02 8.05 -1.81
N PRO A 74 -5.19 7.51 -1.47
CA PRO A 74 -6.20 8.27 -0.74
C PRO A 74 -5.75 8.63 0.68
N ASN A 75 -4.66 8.00 1.19
CA ASN A 75 -4.15 8.20 2.54
C ASN A 75 -5.21 7.96 3.62
N MET A 76 -5.88 6.81 3.51
CA MET A 76 -6.81 6.31 4.52
C MET A 76 -6.04 5.78 5.74
N LEU A 77 -6.64 5.84 6.94
CA LEU A 77 -6.01 5.24 8.13
C LEU A 77 -6.07 3.72 8.13
N GLU A 78 -7.16 3.19 7.57
CA GLU A 78 -7.47 1.77 7.50
C GLU A 78 -7.64 1.44 6.02
N GLU A 79 -7.16 0.26 5.62
CA GLU A 79 -7.24 -0.22 4.24
C GLU A 79 -6.68 0.79 3.22
N ASN A 80 -5.60 1.48 3.59
CA ASN A 80 -4.95 2.42 2.68
C ASN A 80 -4.43 1.69 1.45
N THR A 81 -4.48 2.34 0.30
CA THR A 81 -3.99 1.79 -0.96
C THR A 81 -2.97 2.70 -1.58
N LEU A 82 -2.02 2.11 -2.30
CA LEU A 82 -1.12 2.81 -3.21
C LEU A 82 -1.44 2.31 -4.62
N VAL A 83 -1.70 3.25 -5.53
CA VAL A 83 -1.86 2.99 -6.95
C VAL A 83 -0.62 3.51 -7.65
N VAL A 84 0.05 2.64 -8.41
CA VAL A 84 1.24 2.96 -9.19
C VAL A 84 0.94 2.65 -10.65
N GLY A 85 0.78 3.70 -11.45
CA GLY A 85 0.72 3.62 -12.90
C GLY A 85 2.03 4.03 -13.53
N ALA A 86 2.33 3.52 -14.72
CA ALA A 86 3.48 3.96 -15.48
C ALA A 86 3.16 4.09 -16.97
N SER A 87 3.99 4.85 -17.69
CA SER A 87 3.93 4.99 -19.13
C SER A 87 5.34 5.09 -19.72
N GLY A 88 5.48 4.73 -20.99
CA GLY A 88 6.76 4.77 -21.71
C GLY A 88 7.49 3.43 -21.79
N PHE A 89 6.98 2.38 -21.15
CA PHE A 89 7.51 1.01 -21.29
C PHE A 89 7.09 0.40 -22.64
N GLU A 90 7.99 -0.36 -23.25
CA GLU A 90 7.77 -0.89 -24.62
C GLU A 90 6.67 -1.95 -24.70
N THR A 91 6.58 -2.82 -23.69
CA THR A 91 5.72 -4.01 -23.74
C THR A 91 4.51 -3.87 -22.80
N ARG A 92 4.71 -3.39 -21.57
CA ARG A 92 3.66 -3.41 -20.54
C ARG A 92 3.72 -2.18 -19.63
N ASN A 93 2.60 -1.45 -19.55
CA ASN A 93 2.44 -0.20 -18.81
C ASN A 93 1.32 -0.32 -17.76
N ASP A 94 1.28 -1.46 -17.07
CA ASP A 94 0.20 -1.80 -16.15
C ASP A 94 0.06 -0.80 -15.01
N THR A 95 -1.08 -0.86 -14.32
CA THR A 95 -1.26 -0.18 -13.05
C THR A 95 -1.29 -1.22 -11.93
N PHE A 96 -0.44 -1.02 -10.93
CA PHE A 96 -0.45 -1.81 -9.71
C PHE A 96 -1.30 -1.11 -8.66
N GLN A 97 -2.07 -1.88 -7.92
CA GLN A 97 -2.76 -1.42 -6.73
C GLN A 97 -2.46 -2.39 -5.60
N LEU A 98 -1.98 -1.88 -4.48
CA LEU A 98 -1.66 -2.67 -3.29
C LEU A 98 -2.18 -1.98 -2.04
N ILE A 99 -2.52 -2.80 -1.04
CA ILE A 99 -2.76 -2.31 0.32
C ILE A 99 -1.41 -1.91 0.89
N VAL A 100 -1.36 -0.74 1.52
CA VAL A 100 -0.16 -0.21 2.17
C VAL A 100 -0.43 0.07 3.64
N GLU A 101 0.61 -0.07 4.44
CA GLU A 101 0.59 0.25 5.86
C GLU A 101 0.96 1.72 6.05
N GLY A 102 0.16 2.41 6.85
CA GLY A 102 0.34 3.83 7.12
C GLY A 102 -0.03 4.73 5.93
N LEU A 103 0.37 5.99 6.06
CA LEU A 103 0.08 7.07 5.11
C LEU A 103 1.30 7.30 4.23
N VAL A 104 1.11 7.31 2.90
CA VAL A 104 2.15 7.62 1.93
C VAL A 104 2.53 9.09 2.07
N ARG A 105 3.81 9.33 2.37
CA ARG A 105 4.35 10.67 2.66
C ARG A 105 5.19 11.20 1.51
N GLU A 106 5.91 10.32 0.83
CA GLU A 106 6.85 10.70 -0.21
C GLU A 106 6.98 9.57 -1.23
N ALA A 107 7.41 9.91 -2.45
CA ALA A 107 7.93 8.96 -3.41
C ALA A 107 9.15 9.55 -4.12
N SER A 108 10.06 8.70 -4.57
CA SER A 108 11.26 9.13 -5.29
C SER A 108 11.68 8.10 -6.33
N ILE A 109 12.39 8.58 -7.35
CA ILE A 109 12.94 7.77 -8.44
C ILE A 109 14.45 7.64 -8.24
N ALA A 110 15.00 6.44 -8.46
CA ALA A 110 16.41 6.15 -8.30
C ALA A 110 16.88 5.08 -9.30
N ASP A 111 18.13 4.68 -9.14
CA ASP A 111 18.85 3.64 -9.88
C ASP A 111 19.83 2.99 -8.89
N LEU A 112 19.30 2.15 -8.00
CA LEU A 112 20.03 1.63 -6.85
C LEU A 112 21.07 0.58 -7.25
N ASP A 113 20.81 -0.20 -8.29
CA ASP A 113 21.72 -1.22 -8.81
C ASP A 113 22.61 -0.71 -9.96
N ALA A 114 22.45 0.55 -10.35
CA ALA A 114 23.24 1.24 -11.37
C ALA A 114 23.16 0.57 -12.75
N ASP A 115 22.02 -0.05 -13.08
CA ASP A 115 21.78 -0.71 -14.36
C ASP A 115 21.31 0.27 -15.47
N GLY A 116 21.04 1.53 -15.09
CA GLY A 116 20.62 2.60 -15.99
C GLY A 116 19.10 2.72 -16.12
N PHE A 117 18.34 1.74 -15.66
CA PHE A 117 16.88 1.75 -15.66
C PHE A 117 16.33 2.41 -14.38
N PRO A 118 15.08 2.90 -14.38
CA PRO A 118 14.53 3.54 -13.19
C PRO A 118 13.88 2.53 -12.25
N GLU A 119 14.09 2.73 -10.95
CA GLU A 119 13.17 2.29 -9.90
C GLU A 119 12.45 3.46 -9.26
N VAL A 120 11.29 3.19 -8.70
CA VAL A 120 10.52 4.12 -7.88
C VAL A 120 10.22 3.52 -6.52
N TYR A 121 10.40 4.32 -5.48
CA TYR A 121 10.14 3.98 -4.09
C TYR A 121 9.12 4.93 -3.48
N ALA A 122 8.04 4.40 -2.93
CA ALA A 122 7.10 5.14 -2.11
C ALA A 122 7.38 4.87 -0.62
N PHE A 123 7.41 5.93 0.18
CA PHE A 123 7.65 5.89 1.62
C PHE A 123 6.36 6.21 2.37
N ALA A 124 5.95 5.30 3.25
CA ALA A 124 4.78 5.46 4.09
C ALA A 124 5.16 5.46 5.57
N GLN A 125 4.32 6.07 6.40
CA GLN A 125 4.50 6.16 7.85
C GLN A 125 3.22 5.75 8.57
N SER A 126 3.32 4.84 9.55
CA SER A 126 2.21 4.56 10.46
C SER A 126 1.87 5.80 11.31
N THR A 127 0.63 5.86 11.80
CA THR A 127 0.15 6.95 12.65
C THR A 127 0.14 6.59 14.14
N GLY A 128 0.70 5.42 14.49
CA GLY A 128 0.81 4.96 15.88
C GLY A 128 1.94 5.67 16.64
N GLU A 129 2.03 5.38 17.93
CA GLU A 129 3.05 5.97 18.83
C GLU A 129 4.47 5.68 18.34
N ASP A 130 4.74 4.42 17.98
CA ASP A 130 6.04 4.01 17.47
C ASP A 130 6.35 4.57 16.07
N SER A 131 5.38 5.14 15.32
CA SER A 131 5.59 5.73 13.99
C SER A 131 6.57 4.93 13.12
N THR A 132 6.17 3.76 12.65
CA THR A 132 6.99 2.87 11.81
C THR A 132 6.97 3.31 10.35
N ALA A 133 8.12 3.28 9.65
CA ALA A 133 8.18 3.54 8.22
C ALA A 133 8.17 2.27 7.37
N TYR A 134 7.60 2.41 6.18
CA TYR A 134 7.48 1.37 5.16
C TYR A 134 7.99 1.89 3.82
N VAL A 135 8.53 0.99 3.01
CA VAL A 135 8.95 1.27 1.63
C VAL A 135 8.28 0.30 0.67
N TYR A 136 7.78 0.84 -0.43
CA TYR A 136 7.19 0.07 -1.54
C TYR A 136 7.96 0.41 -2.81
N GLY A 137 8.66 -0.58 -3.37
CA GLY A 137 9.49 -0.39 -4.55
C GLY A 137 8.87 -0.97 -5.81
N PHE A 138 9.14 -0.34 -6.95
CA PHE A 138 8.90 -0.88 -8.28
C PHE A 138 10.12 -0.65 -9.14
N SER A 139 10.57 -1.68 -9.85
CA SER A 139 11.75 -1.60 -10.70
C SER A 139 11.36 -1.87 -12.16
N SER A 140 12.06 -1.17 -13.06
CA SER A 140 11.96 -1.42 -14.48
C SER A 140 12.68 -2.71 -14.87
N PHE A 141 12.08 -3.47 -15.78
CA PHE A 141 12.72 -4.58 -16.48
C PHE A 141 13.19 -4.09 -17.85
N SER A 142 14.34 -3.41 -17.86
CA SER A 142 15.00 -2.90 -19.07
C SER A 142 14.14 -1.99 -19.94
N ASN A 143 13.32 -1.12 -19.33
CA ASN A 143 12.33 -0.26 -20.00
C ASN A 143 11.30 -1.01 -20.88
N ARG A 144 11.18 -2.33 -20.74
CA ARG A 144 10.15 -3.12 -21.45
C ARG A 144 8.87 -3.27 -20.64
N SER A 145 9.03 -3.42 -19.34
CA SER A 145 7.96 -3.49 -18.35
C SER A 145 8.50 -3.05 -17.00
N TYR A 146 7.67 -3.17 -15.96
CA TYR A 146 8.08 -2.94 -14.59
C TYR A 146 7.29 -3.84 -13.65
N GLY A 147 7.79 -4.03 -12.43
CA GLY A 147 7.16 -4.88 -11.43
C GLY A 147 7.51 -4.46 -10.01
N GLN A 148 6.74 -4.98 -9.05
CA GLN A 148 6.98 -4.73 -7.64
C GLN A 148 8.31 -5.37 -7.19
N VAL A 149 9.06 -4.61 -6.41
CA VAL A 149 10.27 -5.05 -5.71
C VAL A 149 9.87 -5.70 -4.40
N GLY A 150 10.39 -6.90 -4.13
CA GLY A 150 10.24 -7.55 -2.83
C GLY A 150 11.09 -6.83 -1.78
N VAL A 151 10.55 -6.59 -0.58
CA VAL A 151 11.28 -5.92 0.50
C VAL A 151 11.52 -6.91 1.63
N THR A 152 12.79 -7.16 1.95
CA THR A 152 13.15 -7.98 3.11
C THR A 152 13.02 -7.12 4.37
N GLY A 153 12.24 -7.62 5.34
CA GLY A 153 12.04 -6.95 6.62
C GLY A 153 13.34 -6.86 7.45
N LEU A 154 13.42 -5.84 8.30
CA LEU A 154 14.60 -5.58 9.12
C LEU A 154 14.81 -6.67 10.20
N GLU A 155 13.75 -7.35 10.60
CA GLU A 155 13.77 -8.48 11.53
C GLU A 155 14.64 -9.66 11.04
N ALA A 156 14.88 -9.76 9.74
CA ALA A 156 15.81 -10.74 9.17
C ALA A 156 17.30 -10.40 9.44
N PHE A 157 17.59 -9.21 9.98
CA PHE A 157 18.94 -8.70 10.25
C PHE A 157 19.09 -8.25 11.71
N PRO A 158 19.11 -9.17 12.70
CA PRO A 158 19.08 -8.83 14.13
C PRO A 158 20.13 -7.82 14.59
N GLU A 159 21.35 -7.91 14.06
CA GLU A 159 22.43 -6.97 14.39
C GLU A 159 22.14 -5.54 13.87
N MET A 160 21.54 -5.42 12.68
CA MET A 160 21.14 -4.11 12.14
C MET A 160 19.85 -3.60 12.81
N ALA A 161 18.99 -4.51 13.28
CA ALA A 161 17.75 -4.20 13.99
C ALA A 161 17.96 -3.83 15.47
N LYS A 162 19.17 -3.99 16.00
CA LYS A 162 19.44 -3.78 17.43
C LYS A 162 19.07 -2.37 17.89
N GLY A 163 18.23 -2.31 18.92
CA GLY A 163 17.72 -1.05 19.50
C GLY A 163 16.64 -0.36 18.67
N PHE A 164 16.14 -1.00 17.61
CA PHE A 164 14.99 -0.51 16.85
C PHE A 164 13.73 -0.52 17.71
N ASN A 165 13.03 0.62 17.77
CA ASN A 165 11.73 0.76 18.43
C ASN A 165 10.86 1.79 17.68
N GLY A 166 10.80 1.67 16.36
CA GLY A 166 10.09 2.61 15.49
C GLY A 166 10.82 3.95 15.33
N HIS A 167 10.04 5.01 15.11
CA HIS A 167 10.44 6.39 14.81
C HIS A 167 11.43 6.48 13.66
N ASP A 168 11.27 5.55 12.73
CA ASP A 168 12.15 5.37 11.62
C ASP A 168 11.62 6.08 10.38
N ARG A 169 12.51 6.30 9.42
CA ARG A 169 12.16 6.88 8.12
C ARG A 169 13.02 6.28 7.03
N PHE A 170 12.44 6.10 5.86
CA PHE A 170 13.18 5.86 4.63
C PHE A 170 13.45 7.19 3.90
N PHE A 171 14.60 7.27 3.23
CA PHE A 171 14.96 8.41 2.39
C PHE A 171 16.03 7.98 1.38
N LEU A 172 16.12 8.73 0.28
CA LEU A 172 17.23 8.62 -0.67
C LEU A 172 18.29 9.69 -0.38
N GLU A 173 19.55 9.29 -0.51
CA GLU A 173 20.70 10.17 -0.57
C GLU A 173 21.45 9.88 -1.87
N GLY A 174 21.18 10.68 -2.91
CA GLY A 174 21.55 10.33 -4.28
C GLY A 174 20.84 9.04 -4.73
N SER A 175 21.58 8.09 -5.27
CA SER A 175 21.09 6.75 -5.63
C SER A 175 21.27 5.71 -4.52
N VAL A 176 21.25 6.15 -3.25
CA VAL A 176 21.39 5.25 -2.10
C VAL A 176 20.14 5.33 -1.24
N LEU A 177 19.41 4.23 -1.13
CA LEU A 177 18.26 4.13 -0.23
C LEU A 177 18.73 3.86 1.19
N LYS A 178 18.28 4.69 2.12
CA LYS A 178 18.61 4.60 3.54
C LYS A 178 17.37 4.52 4.39
N ARG A 179 17.49 3.84 5.53
CA ARG A 179 16.54 3.88 6.65
C ARG A 179 17.27 4.41 7.88
N SER A 180 16.66 5.31 8.63
CA SER A 180 17.25 5.79 9.89
C SER A 180 16.25 5.75 11.03
N PHE A 181 16.71 5.34 12.21
CA PHE A 181 15.92 5.29 13.44
C PHE A 181 16.75 5.64 14.68
N PRO A 182 16.14 6.20 15.74
CA PRO A 182 16.80 6.38 17.04
C PRO A 182 17.09 5.01 17.70
N ILE A 183 18.24 4.89 18.34
CA ILE A 183 18.63 3.66 19.03
C ILE A 183 18.13 3.72 20.47
N PHE A 184 17.32 2.75 20.86
CA PHE A 184 16.85 2.59 22.24
C PHE A 184 17.66 1.53 23.00
N GLU A 185 18.05 1.86 24.23
CA GLU A 185 18.73 0.98 25.17
C GLU A 185 17.95 0.95 26.48
N GLN A 186 17.55 -0.25 26.94
CA GLN A 186 16.75 -0.43 28.16
C GLN A 186 15.46 0.44 28.17
N GLY A 187 14.84 0.62 27.00
CA GLY A 187 13.62 1.41 26.83
C GLY A 187 13.83 2.93 26.82
N LYS A 188 15.07 3.41 26.76
CA LYS A 188 15.40 4.85 26.69
C LYS A 188 16.11 5.17 25.39
N ASP A 189 15.79 6.33 24.80
CA ASP A 189 16.52 6.86 23.66
C ASP A 189 17.98 7.13 24.08
N SER A 190 18.93 6.55 23.35
CA SER A 190 20.36 6.73 23.58
C SER A 190 20.90 8.08 23.08
N GLY A 191 20.09 8.84 22.33
CA GLY A 191 20.49 10.04 21.61
C GLY A 191 21.21 9.76 20.29
N LYS A 192 21.58 8.50 20.01
CA LYS A 192 22.24 8.08 18.77
C LYS A 192 21.22 7.58 17.77
N ARG A 193 21.59 7.63 16.48
CA ARG A 193 20.78 7.07 15.39
C ARG A 193 21.49 5.92 14.71
N LYS A 194 20.73 4.90 14.32
CA LYS A 194 21.16 3.94 13.32
C LYS A 194 20.80 4.47 11.95
N VAL A 195 21.70 4.30 10.98
CA VAL A 195 21.42 4.44 9.56
C VAL A 195 21.73 3.11 8.89
N ILE A 196 20.77 2.58 8.14
CA ILE A 196 20.88 1.35 7.37
C ILE A 196 20.86 1.72 5.89
N THR A 197 21.82 1.21 5.14
CA THR A 197 21.83 1.31 3.68
C THR A 197 21.19 0.06 3.09
N TYR A 198 20.35 0.26 2.08
CA TYR A 198 19.67 -0.80 1.34
C TYR A 198 20.30 -0.96 -0.04
N GLY A 199 20.37 -2.20 -0.50
CA GLY A 199 20.78 -2.56 -1.85
C GLY A 199 19.64 -3.26 -2.59
N LEU A 200 19.65 -3.11 -3.91
CA LEU A 200 18.76 -3.84 -4.81
C LEU A 200 19.54 -5.00 -5.43
N ARG A 201 18.98 -6.21 -5.41
CA ARG A 201 19.58 -7.36 -6.07
C ARG A 201 18.56 -8.14 -6.87
N GLN A 202 19.02 -8.86 -7.89
CA GLN A 202 18.19 -9.76 -8.66
C GLN A 202 17.72 -10.95 -7.78
N GLY A 203 16.41 -11.19 -7.74
CA GLY A 203 15.80 -12.41 -7.22
C GLY A 203 15.31 -13.33 -8.35
N GLU A 204 14.69 -14.46 -7.98
CA GLU A 204 14.23 -15.47 -8.94
C GLU A 204 13.11 -14.95 -9.88
N ALA A 205 12.20 -14.13 -9.35
CA ALA A 205 11.03 -13.63 -10.08
C ALA A 205 10.96 -12.11 -10.20
N SER A 206 11.67 -11.36 -9.35
CA SER A 206 11.74 -9.89 -9.35
C SER A 206 13.00 -9.45 -8.60
N PHE A 207 13.23 -8.15 -8.52
CA PHE A 207 14.25 -7.58 -7.64
C PHE A 207 13.85 -7.69 -6.16
N ILE A 208 14.87 -7.78 -5.30
CA ILE A 208 14.74 -7.80 -3.85
C ILE A 208 15.55 -6.64 -3.29
N LEU A 209 14.90 -5.84 -2.45
CA LEU A 209 15.48 -4.75 -1.67
C LEU A 209 15.77 -5.24 -0.25
N GLU A 210 17.02 -5.15 0.19
CA GLU A 210 17.41 -5.61 1.52
C GLU A 210 18.52 -4.75 2.15
N PRO A 211 18.61 -4.71 3.49
CA PRO A 211 19.74 -4.11 4.20
C PRO A 211 21.09 -4.70 3.76
N VAL A 212 22.06 -3.85 3.44
CA VAL A 212 23.42 -4.26 3.05
C VAL A 212 24.50 -3.78 4.02
N SER A 213 24.27 -2.66 4.71
CA SER A 213 25.18 -2.15 5.73
C SER A 213 24.44 -1.28 6.75
N SER A 214 25.06 -1.06 7.91
CA SER A 214 24.54 -0.11 8.90
C SER A 214 25.66 0.61 9.62
N GLU A 215 25.38 1.82 10.06
CA GLU A 215 26.29 2.65 10.86
C GLU A 215 25.54 3.33 12.02
N VAL A 216 26.27 3.66 13.09
CA VAL A 216 25.77 4.51 14.17
C VAL A 216 26.23 5.93 13.88
N VAL A 217 25.31 6.87 13.92
CA VAL A 217 25.58 8.31 13.80
C VAL A 217 25.22 8.96 15.13
N GLU A 218 26.08 9.87 15.59
CA GLU A 218 25.89 10.67 16.81
C GLU A 218 25.25 12.02 16.51
#